data_AF-A0A0G0PD29-F1
#
_entry.id   AF-A0A0G0PD29-F1
#
_cell.length_a   1.000
_cell.length_b   1.000
_cell.length_c   1.000
_cell.angle_alpha   90.00
_cell.angle_beta   90.00
_cell.angle_gamma   90.00
#
_symmetry.space_group_name_H-M   'P 1'
#
loop_
_entity.id
_entity.type
_entity.pdbx_description
1 polymer ?
#
loop_
_entity_poly.entity_id
_entity_poly.type
_entity_poly.pdbx_seq_one_letter_code
_entity_poly.pdbx_strand_id
1 'polypeptide(L)' 'MIPTYNPNKRKRLTTHGFLERTSTKAGRSVLSRRRAKGRKKLTVSEEGKKFISHHHAPNRRKTQNLTKHRTSSPQGETN' A
#
# COMPACT_ATOMS: atom_id res chain seq x y z
N MET A 1 -23.18 13.33 -30.69
CA MET A 1 -22.69 13.40 -29.28
C MET A 1 -21.18 13.18 -29.28
N ILE A 2 -20.43 13.93 -28.47
CA ILE A 2 -18.97 13.83 -28.36
C ILE A 2 -18.61 12.80 -27.27
N PRO A 3 -17.59 11.94 -27.45
CA PRO A 3 -17.17 10.99 -26.42
C PRO A 3 -16.59 11.69 -25.17
N THR A 4 -16.81 11.09 -24.00
CA THR A 4 -16.31 11.61 -22.71
C THR A 4 -14.81 11.39 -22.54
N TYR A 5 -14.25 10.38 -23.20
CA TYR A 5 -12.84 10.07 -23.12
C TYR A 5 -12.05 10.77 -24.23
N ASN A 6 -11.39 11.86 -23.86
CA ASN A 6 -10.44 12.57 -24.70
C ASN A 6 -9.03 12.37 -24.11
N PRO A 7 -8.26 11.37 -24.59
CA PRO A 7 -7.02 10.95 -23.95
C PRO A 7 -5.96 12.04 -23.98
N ASN A 8 -5.52 12.47 -22.81
CA ASN A 8 -4.37 13.36 -22.66
C ASN A 8 -3.39 12.79 -21.63
N LYS A 9 -2.18 12.46 -22.10
CA LYS A 9 -1.13 11.83 -21.27
C LYS A 9 -0.75 12.70 -20.06
N ARG A 10 -0.63 14.02 -20.24
CA ARG A 10 -0.31 14.95 -19.15
C ARG A 10 -1.42 14.97 -18.09
N LYS A 11 -2.69 15.07 -18.50
CA LYS A 11 -3.84 15.03 -17.57
C LYS A 11 -3.90 13.70 -16.81
N ARG A 12 -3.67 12.57 -17.51
CA ARG A 12 -3.64 11.23 -16.88
C ARG A 12 -2.56 11.13 -15.80
N LEU A 13 -1.35 11.63 -16.07
CA LEU A 13 -0.24 11.57 -15.11
C LEU A 13 -0.43 12.53 -13.92
N THR A 14 -0.89 13.75 -14.17
CA THR A 14 -1.15 14.78 -13.13
C THR A 14 -2.38 14.52 -12.29
N THR A 15 -3.31 13.66 -12.73
CA THR A 15 -4.51 13.34 -11.93
C THR A 15 -4.41 11.96 -11.28
N HIS A 16 -3.70 11.02 -11.91
CA HIS A 16 -3.72 9.61 -11.49
C HIS A 16 -2.33 9.00 -11.29
N GLY A 17 -1.26 9.78 -11.46
CA GLY A 17 0.12 9.35 -11.29
C GLY A 17 0.48 9.02 -9.85
N PHE A 18 1.64 8.39 -9.66
CA PHE A 18 2.11 7.98 -8.34
C PHE A 18 2.32 9.15 -7.39
N LEU A 19 2.95 10.23 -7.86
CA LEU A 19 3.26 11.41 -7.06
C LEU A 19 2.00 12.03 -6.43
N GLU A 20 0.92 12.11 -7.21
CA GLU A 20 -0.38 12.63 -6.77
C GLU A 20 -1.07 11.73 -5.76
N ARG A 21 -0.89 10.41 -5.91
CA ARG A 21 -1.38 9.47 -4.90
C ARG A 21 -0.55 9.57 -3.62
N THR A 22 0.73 9.91 -3.68
CA THR A 22 1.54 10.06 -2.47
C THR A 22 1.35 11.39 -1.76
N SER A 23 0.98 12.46 -2.47
CA SER A 23 0.85 13.83 -1.90
C SER A 23 -0.28 13.92 -0.87
N THR A 24 -1.43 13.31 -1.13
CA THR A 24 -2.62 13.39 -0.27
C THR A 24 -2.76 12.21 0.70
N LYS A 25 -3.36 12.43 1.87
CA LYS A 25 -3.65 11.35 2.84
C LYS A 25 -4.54 10.26 2.22
N ALA A 26 -5.59 10.67 1.52
CA ALA A 26 -6.50 9.75 0.83
C ALA A 26 -5.78 8.95 -0.27
N GLY A 27 -4.90 9.60 -1.04
CA GLY A 27 -4.10 8.93 -2.05
C GLY A 27 -3.18 7.85 -1.47
N ARG A 28 -2.53 8.13 -0.32
CA ARG A 28 -1.69 7.15 0.39
C ARG A 28 -2.50 5.93 0.82
N SER A 29 -3.73 6.12 1.30
CA SER A 29 -4.65 5.01 1.62
C SER A 29 -5.03 4.19 0.39
N VAL A 30 -5.24 4.82 -0.78
CA VAL A 30 -5.47 4.11 -2.05
C VAL A 30 -4.28 3.21 -2.38
N LEU A 31 -3.05 3.72 -2.29
CA LEU A 31 -1.85 2.92 -2.56
C LEU A 31 -1.72 1.75 -1.58
N SER A 32 -1.98 1.97 -0.29
CA SER A 32 -1.96 0.92 0.73
C SER A 32 -2.93 -0.21 0.39
N ARG A 33 -4.20 0.12 0.08
CA ARG A 33 -5.21 -0.86 -0.34
C ARG A 33 -4.80 -1.62 -1.60
N ARG A 34 -4.19 -0.93 -2.58
CA ARG A 34 -3.74 -1.56 -3.82
C ARG A 34 -2.59 -2.54 -3.60
N ARG A 35 -1.66 -2.21 -2.69
CA ARG A 35 -0.57 -3.10 -2.25
C ARG A 35 -1.10 -4.30 -1.47
N ALA A 36 -1.99 -4.09 -0.52
CA ALA A 36 -2.61 -5.17 0.26
C ALA A 36 -3.35 -6.18 -0.64
N LYS A 37 -4.03 -5.69 -1.68
CA LYS A 37 -4.66 -6.55 -2.70
C LYS A 37 -3.67 -7.23 -3.65
N GLY A 38 -2.41 -6.82 -3.67
CA GLY A 38 -1.38 -7.39 -4.57
C GLY A 38 -1.55 -6.97 -6.03
N ARG A 39 -2.04 -5.75 -6.31
CA ARG A 39 -2.19 -5.29 -7.70
C ARG A 39 -0.82 -5.16 -8.37
N LYS A 40 -0.63 -5.86 -9.50
CA LYS A 40 0.60 -5.80 -10.33
C LYS A 40 1.01 -4.38 -10.74
N LYS A 41 0.03 -3.50 -10.97
CA LYS A 41 0.23 -2.08 -11.27
C LYS A 41 -0.43 -1.22 -10.20
N LEU A 42 0.31 -0.32 -9.54
CA LEU A 42 -0.26 0.54 -8.50
C LEU A 42 -0.85 1.84 -9.06
N THR A 43 -0.23 2.46 -10.06
CA THR A 43 -0.72 3.68 -10.71
C THR A 43 -0.44 3.66 -12.22
N VAL A 44 -0.87 4.71 -12.92
CA VAL A 44 -0.66 4.89 -14.37
C VAL A 44 0.80 5.18 -14.75
N SER A 45 1.63 5.64 -13.81
CA SER A 45 3.03 6.02 -14.05
C SER A 45 4.00 4.83 -13.99
N GLU A 46 3.56 3.67 -13.49
CA GLU A 46 4.36 2.43 -13.44
C GLU A 46 4.63 1.82 -14.83
N GLU A 47 3.97 2.33 -15.88
CA GLU A 47 4.07 1.79 -17.24
C GLU A 47 5.37 2.21 -17.97
N GLY A 48 6.10 3.20 -17.44
CA GLY A 48 7.22 3.85 -18.14
C GLY A 48 8.64 3.40 -17.78
N LYS A 49 8.83 2.55 -16.76
CA LYS A 49 10.17 2.07 -16.35
C LYS A 49 10.38 0.61 -16.75
N LYS A 50 10.44 0.33 -18.06
CA LYS A 50 11.27 -0.80 -18.52
C LYS A 50 12.71 -0.42 -18.15
N PHE A 51 13.52 -1.37 -17.64
CA PHE A 51 14.92 -1.24 -17.15
C PHE A 51 15.18 -1.18 -15.63
N ILE A 52 14.17 -1.19 -14.75
CA ILE A 52 14.45 -1.51 -13.33
C ILE A 52 13.55 -2.66 -12.89
N SER A 53 14.06 -3.87 -13.10
CA SER A 53 13.61 -5.12 -12.50
C SER A 53 13.46 -4.98 -10.99
N HIS A 54 12.27 -4.59 -10.53
CA HIS A 54 11.86 -4.77 -9.14
C HIS A 54 10.63 -5.65 -9.12
N HIS A 55 10.92 -6.96 -9.12
CA HIS A 55 10.07 -7.94 -8.46
C HIS A 55 9.61 -7.33 -7.14
N HIS A 56 8.34 -6.93 -7.07
CA HIS A 56 7.72 -6.63 -5.80
C HIS A 56 7.55 -7.98 -5.12
N ALA A 57 8.57 -8.41 -4.39
CA ALA A 57 8.45 -9.54 -3.49
C ALA A 57 7.23 -9.28 -2.59
N PRO A 58 6.20 -10.16 -2.59
CA PRO A 58 5.10 -10.01 -1.67
C PRO A 58 5.65 -10.15 -0.26
N ASN A 59 5.55 -9.05 0.48
CA ASN A 59 5.66 -8.89 1.91
C ASN A 59 5.92 -10.20 2.71
N ARG A 60 7.19 -10.64 2.79
CA ARG A 60 7.62 -11.72 3.69
C ARG A 60 7.78 -11.13 5.10
N ARG A 61 6.68 -10.73 5.73
CA ARG A 61 6.61 -10.57 7.19
C ARG A 61 5.41 -11.33 7.72
N LYS A 62 5.56 -12.65 7.71
CA LYS A 62 4.92 -13.53 8.68
C LYS A 62 5.73 -13.38 9.97
N THR A 63 5.51 -12.32 10.74
CA THR A 63 5.92 -12.34 12.15
C THR A 63 4.88 -13.17 12.86
N GLN A 64 5.23 -14.45 13.01
CA GLN A 64 4.60 -15.39 13.92
C GLN A 64 4.39 -14.72 15.29
N ASN A 65 3.25 -15.03 15.90
CA ASN A 65 2.94 -14.77 17.30
C ASN A 65 4.17 -14.85 18.20
N LEU A 66 4.41 -13.79 18.98
CA LEU A 66 5.17 -13.91 20.22
C LEU A 66 4.20 -13.65 21.38
N THR A 67 3.33 -14.63 21.61
CA THR A 67 2.73 -14.81 22.93
C THR A 67 3.88 -15.17 23.88
N LYS A 68 4.30 -14.23 24.73
CA LYS A 68 5.19 -14.51 25.85
C LYS A 68 4.58 -13.94 27.14
N HIS A 69 3.96 -14.85 27.88
CA HIS A 69 3.91 -14.97 29.34
C HIS A 69 3.66 -13.69 30.18
N ARG A 70 2.43 -13.52 30.67
CA ARG A 70 2.20 -12.96 32.01
C ARG A 70 1.80 -14.12 32.92
N THR A 71 2.77 -14.65 33.63
CA THR A 71 2.57 -15.57 34.74
C THR A 71 1.80 -14.87 35.85
N SER A 72 0.87 -15.60 36.43
CA SER A 72 0.12 -15.34 37.65
C SER A 72 1.02 -15.21 38.88
N SER A 73 0.79 -14.20 39.71
CA SER A 73 1.04 -14.28 41.16
C SER A 73 -0.21 -13.78 41.90
N PRO A 74 -0.99 -14.68 42.53
CA PRO A 74 -2.12 -14.32 43.37
C PRO A 74 -1.68 -14.05 44.82
N GLN A 75 -2.17 -12.93 45.35
CA GLN A 75 -2.47 -12.57 46.75
C GLN A 75 -1.42 -12.86 47.84
N GLY A 76 -0.83 -11.78 48.37
CA GLY A 76 -0.18 -11.79 49.67
C GLY A 76 -1.22 -11.76 50.79
N GLU A 77 -1.07 -12.70 51.70
CA GLU A 77 -1.81 -12.87 52.95
C GLU A 77 -1.45 -11.74 53.92
N THR A 78 -2.46 -11.14 54.56
CA THR A 78 -2.29 -10.36 55.79
C THR A 78 -2.99 -11.10 56.92
N ASN A 79 -2.29 -11.27 58.05
CA ASN A 79 -2.80 -11.82 59.30
C ASN A 79 -3.95 -11.01 59.90
#